data_AF-A0A5C7MWW9-F1
#
_entry.id   AF-A0A5C7MWW9-F1
#
_cell.length_a   1.000
_cell.length_b   1.000
_cell.length_c   1.000
_cell.angle_alpha   90.00
_cell.angle_beta   90.00
_cell.angle_gamma   90.00
#
_symmetry.space_group_name_H-M   'P 1'
#
loop_
_entity.id
_entity.type
_entity.pdbx_description
1 polymer ?
#
loop_
_entity_poly.entity_id
_entity_poly.type
_entity_poly.pdbx_seq_one_letter_code
_entity_poly.pdbx_strand_id
1 'polypeptide(L)'
;MSSNQAFFKQLSRYYTFYTGGFIAFVIVVGLLEFAGVPNKILGYLFLFATILLYAGIGFMSKTADVGEYYVAGRRVPALFNGMATGADWMSAASFIGMAGTLYHAGYDGLAFIMGWTGGYCLVALFLAPYLRKFGQFT
;
A
#
# COMPACT_ATOMS: atom_id res chain seq x y z
N MET A 1 -11.08 11.14 25.16
CA MET A 1 -11.05 10.67 23.75
C MET A 1 -11.39 9.19 23.75
N SER A 2 -12.30 8.72 22.90
CA SER A 2 -12.53 7.27 22.80
C SER A 2 -11.25 6.58 22.30
N SER A 3 -10.98 5.36 22.75
CA SER A 3 -9.80 4.57 22.35
C SER A 3 -9.61 4.52 20.83
N ASN A 4 -10.70 4.49 20.07
CA ASN A 4 -10.69 4.52 18.60
C ASN A 4 -10.18 5.84 18.01
N GLN A 5 -10.49 6.99 18.61
CA GLN A 5 -9.97 8.29 18.14
C GLN A 5 -8.46 8.43 18.38
N ALA A 6 -7.98 7.91 19.51
CA ALA A 6 -6.56 7.89 19.82
C ALA A 6 -5.78 7.02 18.83
N PHE A 7 -6.29 5.83 18.52
CA PHE A 7 -5.69 4.92 17.54
C PHE A 7 -5.67 5.53 16.12
N PHE A 8 -6.77 6.13 15.68
CA PHE A 8 -6.84 6.81 14.39
C PHE A 8 -5.79 7.93 14.28
N LYS A 9 -5.65 8.76 15.32
CA LYS A 9 -4.66 9.85 15.36
C LYS A 9 -3.23 9.32 15.35
N GLN A 10 -2.98 8.21 16.05
CA GLN A 10 -1.68 7.54 16.03
C GLN A 10 -1.34 7.01 14.64
N LEU A 11 -2.29 6.34 13.98
CA LEU A 11 -2.10 5.79 12.64
C LEU A 11 -1.88 6.90 11.62
N SER A 12 -2.67 7.97 11.68
CA SER A 12 -2.48 9.16 10.84
C SER A 12 -1.09 9.75 11.02
N ARG A 13 -0.58 9.86 12.26
CA ARG A 13 0.78 10.35 12.53
C ARG A 13 1.85 9.47 11.88
N TYR A 14 1.72 8.14 12.00
CA TYR A 14 2.66 7.22 11.36
C TYR A 14 2.63 7.36 9.84
N TYR A 15 1.45 7.37 9.23
CA TYR A 15 1.31 7.55 7.78
C TYR A 15 1.92 8.88 7.33
N THR A 16 1.64 9.99 8.02
CA THR A 16 2.25 11.29 7.68
C THR A 16 3.77 11.26 7.79
N PHE A 17 4.31 10.60 8.82
CA PHE A 17 5.76 10.45 8.98
C PHE A 17 6.38 9.62 7.84
N TYR A 18 5.78 8.47 7.50
CA TYR A 18 6.26 7.62 6.41
C TYR A 18 6.15 8.32 5.05
N THR A 19 5.03 9.01 4.77
CA THR A 19 4.87 9.79 3.53
C THR A 19 5.89 10.92 3.45
N GLY A 20 6.11 11.66 4.54
CA GLY A 20 7.12 12.70 4.60
C GLY A 20 8.54 12.16 4.38
N GLY A 21 8.87 11.03 5.03
CA GLY A 21 10.14 10.33 4.86
C GLY A 21 10.34 9.85 3.42
N PHE A 22 9.31 9.32 2.78
CA PHE A 22 9.34 8.90 1.37
C PHE A 22 9.55 10.09 0.43
N ILE A 23 8.84 11.21 0.63
CA ILE A 23 9.03 12.43 -0.17
C ILE A 23 10.47 12.95 -0.02
N ALA A 24 10.97 13.05 1.22
CA ALA A 24 12.34 13.46 1.48
C ALA A 24 13.35 12.53 0.80
N PHE A 25 13.12 11.22 0.87
CA PHE A 25 13.94 10.22 0.20
C PHE A 25 13.97 10.41 -1.32
N VAL A 26 12.81 10.62 -1.96
CA VAL A 26 12.72 10.88 -3.41
C VAL A 26 13.46 12.17 -3.78
N ILE A 27 13.32 13.23 -2.97
CA ILE A 27 14.06 14.49 -3.18
C ILE A 27 15.57 14.24 -3.10
N VAL A 28 16.04 13.50 -2.09
CA VAL A 28 17.46 13.16 -1.94
C VAL A 28 17.97 12.37 -3.15
N VAL A 29 17.22 11.37 -3.61
CA VAL A 29 17.57 10.60 -4.80
C VAL A 29 17.64 11.48 -6.04
N GLY A 30 16.68 12.40 -6.23
CA GLY A 30 16.69 13.35 -7.35
C GLY A 30 17.86 14.34 -7.29
N LEU A 31 18.26 14.78 -6.10
CA LEU A 31 19.46 15.61 -5.92
C LEU A 31 20.75 14.84 -6.22
N LEU A 32 20.81 13.56 -5.83
CA LEU A 32 21.94 12.68 -6.17
C LEU A 32 22.03 12.43 -7.68
N GLU A 33 20.89 12.22 -8.34
CA GLU A 33 20.81 12.14 -9.80
C GLU A 33 21.31 13.43 -10.45
N PHE A 34 20.84 14.59 -9.99
CA PHE A 34 21.30 15.89 -10.48
C PHE A 34 22.81 16.12 -10.27
N ALA A 35 23.36 15.61 -9.16
CA ALA A 35 24.80 15.64 -8.88
C ALA A 35 25.62 14.66 -9.73
N GLY A 36 24.99 13.90 -10.63
CA GLY A 36 25.65 12.99 -11.57
C GLY A 36 25.93 11.60 -11.01
N VAL A 37 25.25 11.18 -9.93
CA VAL A 37 25.39 9.81 -9.40
C VAL A 37 24.86 8.80 -10.44
N PRO A 38 25.63 7.73 -10.75
CA PRO A 38 25.19 6.72 -11.71
C PRO A 38 23.85 6.06 -11.35
N ASN A 39 22.98 5.89 -12.36
CA ASN A 39 21.65 5.27 -12.22
C ASN A 39 21.66 3.91 -11.52
N LYS A 40 22.73 3.12 -11.73
CA LYS A 40 22.88 1.81 -11.07
C LYS A 40 22.98 1.95 -9.54
N ILE A 41 23.66 2.97 -9.05
CA ILE A 41 23.80 3.26 -7.61
C ILE A 41 22.46 3.76 -7.06
N LEU A 42 21.76 4.64 -7.79
CA LEU A 42 20.42 5.11 -7.42
C LEU A 42 19.43 3.93 -7.32
N GLY A 43 19.49 2.99 -8.26
CA GLY A 43 18.66 1.78 -8.24
C GLY A 43 18.93 0.90 -7.02
N TYR A 44 20.20 0.68 -6.65
CA TYR A 44 20.54 -0.05 -5.43
C TYR A 44 20.07 0.68 -4.18
N LEU A 45 20.24 2.00 -4.12
CA LEU A 45 19.78 2.82 -3.02
C LEU A 45 18.26 2.68 -2.85
N PHE A 46 17.48 2.76 -3.93
CA PHE A 46 16.03 2.57 -3.91
C PHE A 46 15.62 1.17 -3.45
N LEU A 47 16.28 0.14 -3.95
CA LEU A 47 16.03 -1.25 -3.57
C LEU A 47 16.32 -1.49 -2.08
N PHE A 48 17.52 -1.14 -1.60
CA PHE A 48 17.89 -1.39 -0.21
C PHE A 48 17.09 -0.51 0.76
N ALA A 49 16.78 0.73 0.40
CA ALA A 49 15.95 1.59 1.23
C ALA A 49 14.55 1.00 1.46
N THR A 50 13.90 0.48 0.42
CA THR A 50 12.57 -0.15 0.57
C THR A 50 12.65 -1.44 1.40
N ILE A 51 13.64 -2.30 1.14
CA ILE A 51 13.86 -3.53 1.94
C ILE A 51 14.08 -3.19 3.42
N LEU A 52 14.99 -2.26 3.71
CA LEU A 52 15.31 -1.87 5.09
C LEU A 52 14.11 -1.21 5.79
N LEU A 53 13.32 -0.41 5.08
CA LEU A 53 12.10 0.17 5.61
C LEU A 53 11.11 -0.93 6.03
N TYR A 54 10.81 -1.87 5.14
CA TYR A 54 9.89 -2.98 5.47
C TYR A 54 10.43 -3.87 6.59
N ALA A 55 11.72 -4.21 6.56
CA ALA A 55 12.36 -4.99 7.63
C ALA A 55 12.30 -4.25 8.98
N GLY A 56 12.52 -2.93 8.98
CA GLY A 56 12.39 -2.09 10.17
C GLY A 56 10.96 -2.06 10.71
N ILE A 57 9.96 -1.88 9.84
CA ILE A 57 8.54 -1.95 10.21
C ILE A 57 8.22 -3.31 10.82
N GLY A 58 8.66 -4.41 10.18
CA GLY A 58 8.45 -5.77 10.67
C GLY A 58 9.08 -6.02 12.04
N PHE A 59 10.30 -5.51 12.27
CA PHE A 59 10.97 -5.64 13.56
C PHE A 59 10.25 -4.85 14.67
N MET A 60 9.82 -3.62 14.37
CA MET A 60 9.08 -2.77 15.32
C MET A 60 7.67 -3.29 15.60
N SER A 61 7.05 -3.96 14.63
CA SER A 61 5.65 -4.41 14.69
C SER A 61 5.51 -5.91 15.00
N LYS A 62 6.58 -6.55 15.48
CA LYS A 62 6.57 -7.99 15.77
C LYS A 62 5.54 -8.32 16.86
N THR A 63 4.76 -9.36 16.62
CA THR A 63 3.76 -9.88 17.57
C THR A 63 3.72 -11.41 17.50
N ALA A 64 3.46 -12.05 18.64
CA ALA A 64 3.24 -13.50 18.74
C ALA A 64 1.74 -13.85 18.79
N ASP A 65 0.87 -12.84 18.86
CA ASP A 65 -0.58 -13.04 18.88
C ASP A 65 -1.12 -13.17 17.45
N VAL A 66 -1.88 -14.25 17.20
CA VAL A 66 -2.43 -14.59 15.89
C VAL A 66 -3.44 -13.54 15.41
N GLY A 67 -4.28 -13.02 16.31
CA GLY A 67 -5.28 -12.00 15.96
C GLY A 67 -4.65 -10.65 15.64
N GLU A 68 -3.56 -10.30 16.32
CA GLU A 68 -2.76 -9.11 16.00
C GLU A 68 -1.97 -9.28 14.70
N TYR A 69 -1.46 -10.48 14.42
CA TYR A 69 -0.67 -10.75 13.21
C TYR A 69 -1.52 -10.76 11.93
N TYR A 70 -2.65 -11.47 11.93
CA TYR A 70 -3.44 -11.66 10.70
C TYR A 70 -4.46 -10.55 10.45
N VAL A 71 -5.04 -9.98 11.52
CA VAL A 71 -6.18 -9.06 11.37
C VAL A 71 -5.97 -7.75 12.12
N ALA A 72 -4.75 -7.51 12.61
CA ALA A 72 -4.37 -6.32 13.36
C ALA A 72 -5.37 -5.98 14.47
N GLY A 73 -5.87 -7.01 15.18
CA GLY A 73 -6.85 -6.86 16.25
C GLY A 73 -8.19 -6.24 15.80
N ARG A 74 -8.52 -6.25 14.50
CA ARG A 74 -9.73 -5.65 13.90
C ARG A 74 -9.94 -4.16 14.21
N ARG A 75 -8.88 -3.45 14.58
CA ARG A 75 -8.94 -2.02 14.96
C ARG A 75 -8.61 -1.06 13.83
N VAL A 76 -8.14 -1.55 12.68
CA VAL A 76 -7.76 -0.70 11.54
C VAL A 76 -9.01 -0.04 10.92
N PRO A 77 -9.09 1.30 10.86
CA PRO A 77 -10.23 1.99 10.27
C PRO A 77 -10.38 1.72 8.78
N ALA A 78 -11.62 1.77 8.28
CA ALA A 78 -11.96 1.44 6.89
C ALA A 78 -11.14 2.21 5.84
N LEU A 79 -10.86 3.50 6.08
CA LEU A 79 -10.06 4.33 5.16
C LEU A 79 -8.63 3.79 4.98
N PHE A 80 -7.96 3.42 6.07
CA PHE A 80 -6.60 2.90 6.03
C PHE A 80 -6.55 1.50 5.39
N ASN A 81 -7.54 0.66 5.67
CA ASN A 81 -7.69 -0.62 4.98
C ASN A 81 -7.91 -0.42 3.47
N GLY A 82 -8.75 0.55 3.07
CA GLY A 82 -8.96 0.86 1.65
C GLY A 82 -7.67 1.33 0.96
N MET A 83 -6.90 2.21 1.60
CA MET A 83 -5.59 2.64 1.09
C MET A 83 -4.60 1.47 0.97
N ALA A 84 -4.55 0.58 1.97
CA ALA A 84 -3.70 -0.60 1.93
C ALA A 84 -4.08 -1.55 0.79
N THR A 85 -5.36 -1.86 0.61
CA THR A 85 -5.86 -2.66 -0.51
C THR A 85 -5.52 -2.04 -1.87
N GLY A 86 -5.65 -0.72 -1.99
CA GLY A 86 -5.29 0.00 -3.21
C GLY A 86 -3.78 -0.04 -3.50
N ALA A 87 -2.94 0.05 -2.46
CA ALA A 87 -1.49 -0.07 -2.59
C ALA A 87 -1.06 -1.49 -3.00
N ASP A 88 -1.63 -2.52 -2.37
CA ASP A 88 -1.34 -3.92 -2.69
C ASP A 88 -1.78 -4.32 -4.11
N TRP A 89 -2.84 -3.70 -4.62
CA TRP A 89 -3.25 -3.87 -6.02
C TRP A 89 -2.23 -3.32 -7.01
N MET A 90 -1.44 -2.32 -6.61
CA MET A 90 -0.47 -1.64 -7.45
C MET A 90 0.90 -2.34 -7.43
N SER A 91 1.08 -3.22 -8.41
CA SER A 91 2.36 -3.88 -8.71
C SER A 91 3.01 -3.31 -9.99
N ALA A 92 4.29 -3.61 -10.21
CA ALA A 92 4.97 -3.30 -11.47
C ALA A 92 4.27 -3.93 -12.69
N ALA A 93 3.74 -5.14 -12.53
CA ALA A 93 2.95 -5.81 -13.56
C ALA A 93 1.67 -5.03 -13.86
N SER A 94 0.97 -4.55 -12.83
CA SER A 94 -0.23 -3.72 -12.99
C SER A 94 0.10 -2.41 -13.72
N PHE A 95 1.20 -1.74 -13.35
CA PHE A 95 1.59 -0.46 -13.95
C PHE A 95 1.98 -0.60 -15.43
N ILE A 96 2.93 -1.51 -15.73
CA ILE A 96 3.40 -1.74 -17.10
C ILE A 96 2.28 -2.35 -17.95
N GLY A 97 1.51 -3.28 -17.38
CA GLY A 97 0.37 -3.92 -18.05
C GLY A 97 -0.71 -2.91 -18.43
N MET A 98 -1.12 -2.03 -17.51
CA MET A 98 -2.07 -0.97 -17.83
C MET A 98 -1.55 -0.04 -18.93
N ALA A 99 -0.29 0.41 -18.84
CA ALA A 99 0.31 1.27 -19.86
C ALA A 99 0.32 0.58 -21.24
N GLY A 100 0.71 -0.69 -21.30
CA GLY A 100 0.73 -1.47 -22.54
C GLY A 100 -0.67 -1.72 -23.12
N THR A 101 -1.64 -2.08 -22.29
CA THR A 101 -3.03 -2.28 -22.70
C THR A 101 -3.64 -0.99 -23.23
N LEU A 102 -3.45 0.14 -22.54
CA LEU A 102 -3.98 1.43 -23.01
C LEU A 102 -3.27 1.90 -24.28
N TYR A 103 -1.96 1.69 -24.39
CA TYR A 103 -1.22 2.02 -25.61
C TYR A 103 -1.77 1.26 -26.83
N HIS A 104 -2.09 -0.03 -26.66
CA HIS A 104 -2.58 -0.86 -27.75
C HIS A 104 -4.08 -0.70 -28.04
N ALA A 105 -4.92 -0.68 -27.00
CA ALA A 105 -6.39 -0.72 -27.12
C ALA A 105 -7.05 0.67 -26.99
N GLY A 106 -6.29 1.71 -26.65
CA GLY A 106 -6.81 3.06 -26.49
C GLY A 106 -7.96 3.13 -25.47
N TYR A 107 -9.07 3.77 -25.87
CA TYR A 107 -10.24 3.97 -25.03
C TYR A 107 -10.87 2.66 -24.55
N ASP A 108 -10.89 1.62 -25.38
CA ASP A 108 -11.49 0.32 -25.03
C ASP A 108 -10.72 -0.37 -23.90
N GLY A 109 -9.43 -0.06 -23.74
CA GLY A 109 -8.61 -0.51 -22.62
C GLY A 109 -9.10 -0.01 -21.26
N LEU A 110 -9.85 1.09 -21.20
CA LEU A 110 -10.41 1.64 -19.95
C LEU A 110 -11.43 0.69 -19.31
N ALA A 111 -12.09 -0.17 -20.10
CA ALA A 111 -13.00 -1.18 -19.58
C ALA A 111 -12.28 -2.13 -18.60
N PHE A 112 -11.01 -2.45 -18.85
CA PHE A 112 -10.20 -3.26 -17.93
C PHE A 112 -9.94 -2.53 -16.62
N ILE A 113 -9.58 -1.24 -16.67
CA ILE A 113 -9.33 -0.44 -15.45
C ILE A 113 -10.62 -0.33 -14.63
N MET A 114 -11.74 0.01 -15.28
CA MET A 114 -13.06 0.12 -14.65
C MET A 114 -13.53 -1.22 -14.06
N GLY A 115 -13.33 -2.32 -14.79
CA GLY A 115 -13.68 -3.66 -14.33
C GLY A 115 -12.87 -4.08 -13.11
N TRP A 116 -11.55 -3.83 -13.12
CA TRP A 116 -10.67 -4.23 -12.03
C TRP A 116 -10.94 -3.43 -10.75
N THR A 117 -11.05 -2.10 -10.88
CA THR A 117 -11.35 -1.21 -9.75
C THR A 117 -12.78 -1.37 -9.25
N GLY A 118 -13.76 -1.47 -10.16
CA GLY A 118 -15.15 -1.74 -9.82
C GLY A 118 -15.35 -3.11 -9.17
N GLY A 119 -14.51 -4.10 -9.52
CA GLY A 119 -14.48 -5.42 -8.89
C GLY A 119 -14.27 -5.37 -7.37
N TYR A 120 -13.45 -4.43 -6.87
CA TYR A 120 -13.28 -4.22 -5.42
C TYR A 120 -14.58 -3.79 -4.74
N CYS A 121 -15.39 -2.96 -5.39
CA CYS A 121 -16.71 -2.57 -4.87
C CYS A 121 -17.65 -3.79 -4.80
N LEU A 122 -17.65 -4.62 -5.86
CA LEU A 122 -18.47 -5.84 -5.89
C LEU A 122 -18.05 -6.81 -4.77
N VAL A 123 -16.75 -7.04 -4.58
CA VAL A 123 -16.23 -7.88 -3.49
C VAL A 123 -16.62 -7.30 -2.13
N ALA A 124 -16.47 -5.98 -1.93
CA ALA A 124 -16.81 -5.32 -0.67
C ALA A 124 -18.30 -5.42 -0.32
N LEU A 125 -19.19 -5.34 -1.32
CA LEU A 125 -20.64 -5.39 -1.11
C LEU A 125 -21.19 -6.81 -1.03
N PHE A 126 -20.73 -7.71 -1.91
CA PHE A 126 -21.35 -9.03 -2.10
C PHE A 126 -20.59 -10.18 -1.44
N LEU A 127 -19.29 -10.04 -1.16
CA LEU A 127 -18.48 -11.13 -0.61
C LEU A 127 -18.02 -10.86 0.82
N ALA A 128 -17.47 -9.67 1.08
CA ALA A 128 -16.92 -9.31 2.38
C ALA A 128 -17.90 -9.48 3.57
N PRO A 129 -19.22 -9.19 3.47
CA PRO A 129 -20.15 -9.41 4.57
C PRO A 129 -20.32 -10.89 4.95
N TYR A 130 -20.28 -11.79 3.98
CA TYR A 130 -20.41 -13.23 4.23
C TYR A 130 -19.12 -13.78 4.85
N LEU A 131 -17.95 -13.40 4.31
CA LEU A 131 -16.66 -13.81 4.87
C LEU A 131 -16.49 -13.38 6.32
N ARG A 132 -16.96 -12.17 6.69
CA ARG A 132 -16.98 -11.69 8.08
C ARG A 132 -17.86 -12.55 8.99
N LYS A 133 -18.99 -13.06 8.48
CA LYS A 133 -19.90 -13.94 9.24
C LYS A 133 -19.33 -15.35 9.46
N PHE A 134 -18.49 -15.84 8.56
CA PHE A 134 -17.84 -17.15 8.69
C PHE A 134 -16.72 -17.18 9.75
N GLY A 135 -16.24 -16.03 10.23
CA GLY A 135 -15.34 -15.92 11.39
C GLY A 135 -13.93 -16.47 11.21
N GLN A 136 -13.59 -17.08 10.06
CA GLN A 136 -12.31 -17.73 9.80
C GLN A 136 -11.21 -16.79 9.27
N PHE A 137 -11.56 -15.66 8.65
CA PHE A 137 -10.60 -14.84 7.86
C PHE A 137 -10.70 -13.32 8.05
N THR A 138 -11.32 -12.85 9.12
CA THR A 138 -11.31 -11.41 9.48
C THR A 138 -11.04 -11.24 10.94
#